data_AF-A0A260ZIS5-F1
#
_entry.id   AF-A0A260ZIS5-F1
#
_cell.length_a   1.000
_cell.length_b   1.000
_cell.length_c   1.000
_cell.angle_alpha   90.00
_cell.angle_beta   90.00
_cell.angle_gamma   90.00
#
_symmetry.space_group_name_H-M   'P 1'
#
loop_
_entity.id
_entity.type
_entity.pdbx_description
1 polymer ?
#
loop_
_entity_poly.entity_id
_entity_poly.type
_entity_poly.pdbx_seq_one_letter_code
_entity_poly.pdbx_strand_id
1 'polypeptide(L)'
;MTEFETLVNPPQEIWEEIVKITGETDDWTFQLDDYKYWSVSYDQFWFFVIWEKETKNFVASVSLARWDGDDGPLFSIGMFYCVPKYRGTGLGKPLFQNVMNIVGDNNATLTGSVEMSEKYARNFGFDNVPGYWHLSSSLKCADVVIPDKISENYTTKLWCDVDYESLTAYDRTICARDRKKIMTNWFNLEDTFTRVVFDGSGKIVGYSTIRLVTKNKLNIAPFYADNIEAAEVLLKDLLSMIPNWQQYASFAFLYPECNMDPLALLEKFAKNKESVSTVTALRSQFTKKFIATPAHKVYALVDCAHQFTLVNPPQEVFDQIVKYTSETEDWASQTGDYKLWLSSYDQFWLVTVVEKGTTNLVASVSLARWDGDDGPLFSIGMFYCVPKYRGTGLGKPLFQNVMDIVGDNNATLTGVVKMSPKYASDFGFDKYPEHWHLFSSVKCADMVIPDKVSEKYTTKLWSDVDYETLTAYDRTICVRNRKKIISAWFNSVDTCSRVVLDESGKIVGYATVRRVLKNRLSPAPFYADNIEAAEVLLKDLLSIIPNWQQYASFGLLYPGCNKDPFELLKKFTKRREDISTSRFIRSQFTKELISTPDHKVYSLSDIAHQFV
;
A
#
# COMPACT_ATOMS: atom_id res chain seq x y z
N MET A 1 -28.57 14.05 -15.37
CA MET A 1 -28.20 14.56 -14.03
C MET A 1 -26.70 14.39 -13.95
N THR A 2 -25.93 15.37 -13.44
CA THR A 2 -24.47 15.20 -13.36
C THR A 2 -24.14 14.01 -12.47
N GLU A 3 -23.53 12.98 -13.04
CA GLU A 3 -23.04 11.85 -12.25
C GLU A 3 -21.63 12.14 -11.73
N PHE A 4 -21.38 11.69 -10.51
CA PHE A 4 -20.09 11.77 -9.84
C PHE A 4 -19.56 10.37 -9.56
N GLU A 5 -18.24 10.24 -9.49
CA GLU A 5 -17.56 9.05 -8.98
C GLU A 5 -16.41 9.47 -8.05
N THR A 6 -15.96 8.56 -7.19
CA THR A 6 -14.90 8.83 -6.20
C THR A 6 -13.68 7.97 -6.51
N LEU A 7 -12.54 8.60 -6.73
CA LEU A 7 -11.23 7.98 -6.79
C LEU A 7 -10.65 7.85 -5.39
N VAL A 8 -9.82 6.82 -5.18
CA VAL A 8 -9.00 6.64 -3.97
C VAL A 8 -7.56 6.50 -4.40
N ASN A 9 -6.67 7.35 -3.87
CA ASN A 9 -5.27 7.47 -4.28
C ASN A 9 -5.12 7.62 -5.82
N PRO A 10 -5.65 8.72 -6.39
CA PRO A 10 -5.55 9.00 -7.82
C PRO A 10 -4.10 9.18 -8.30
N PRO A 11 -3.84 9.20 -9.62
CA PRO A 11 -2.54 9.57 -10.19
C PRO A 11 -2.09 10.99 -9.80
N GLN A 12 -0.77 11.22 -9.92
CA GLN A 12 -0.09 12.47 -9.54
C GLN A 12 -0.63 13.70 -10.30
N GLU A 13 -1.01 13.52 -11.56
CA GLU A 13 -1.53 14.56 -12.44
C GLU A 13 -2.85 15.17 -11.91
N ILE A 14 -3.67 14.37 -11.23
CA ILE A 14 -4.91 14.83 -10.58
C ILE A 14 -4.59 15.63 -9.32
N TRP A 15 -3.54 15.28 -8.58
CA TRP A 15 -3.06 16.10 -7.47
C TRP A 15 -2.58 17.48 -7.96
N GLU A 16 -1.86 17.54 -9.07
CA GLU A 16 -1.37 18.79 -9.65
C GLU A 16 -2.50 19.72 -10.13
N GLU A 17 -3.57 19.16 -10.72
CA GLU A 17 -4.81 19.91 -11.01
C GLU A 17 -5.44 20.48 -9.73
N ILE A 18 -5.51 19.68 -8.66
CA ILE A 18 -6.08 20.11 -7.37
C ILE A 18 -5.24 21.19 -6.71
N VAL A 19 -3.90 21.09 -6.73
CA VAL A 19 -3.00 22.15 -6.23
C VAL A 19 -3.18 23.44 -7.02
N LYS A 20 -3.33 23.36 -8.36
CA LYS A 20 -3.63 24.54 -9.18
C LYS A 20 -4.96 25.16 -8.79
N ILE A 21 -6.04 24.37 -8.74
CA ILE A 21 -7.40 24.87 -8.44
C ILE A 21 -7.47 25.47 -7.03
N THR A 22 -6.95 24.78 -6.02
CA THR A 22 -6.94 25.27 -4.62
C THR A 22 -6.11 26.54 -4.47
N GLY A 23 -4.99 26.65 -5.18
CA GLY A 23 -4.18 27.86 -5.25
C GLY A 23 -4.83 29.01 -6.03
N GLU A 24 -5.70 28.74 -7.01
CA GLU A 24 -6.46 29.75 -7.74
C GLU A 24 -7.67 30.28 -6.94
N THR A 25 -8.40 29.43 -6.21
CA THR A 25 -9.67 29.81 -5.57
C THR A 25 -9.57 30.21 -4.10
N ASP A 26 -8.67 29.59 -3.32
CA ASP A 26 -8.57 29.77 -1.86
C ASP A 26 -7.12 30.07 -1.42
N ASP A 27 -6.23 30.39 -2.38
CA ASP A 27 -4.81 30.79 -2.22
C ASP A 27 -3.91 29.77 -1.48
N TRP A 28 -4.31 28.50 -1.46
CA TRP A 28 -3.53 27.39 -0.90
C TRP A 28 -2.21 27.19 -1.67
N THR A 29 -1.15 26.77 -0.98
CA THR A 29 0.18 26.59 -1.57
C THR A 29 0.86 25.32 -1.09
N PHE A 30 1.29 24.50 -2.04
CA PHE A 30 1.93 23.20 -1.84
C PHE A 30 3.14 23.05 -2.76
N GLN A 31 3.97 22.03 -2.55
CA GLN A 31 4.81 21.47 -3.59
C GLN A 31 4.00 20.46 -4.42
N LEU A 32 4.36 20.27 -5.68
CA LEU A 32 3.73 19.23 -6.51
C LEU A 32 4.05 17.83 -5.97
N ASP A 33 5.23 17.62 -5.40
CA ASP A 33 5.63 16.36 -4.74
C ASP A 33 5.00 16.14 -3.33
N ASP A 34 4.18 17.06 -2.78
CA ASP A 34 3.58 16.86 -1.43
C ASP A 34 2.77 15.56 -1.34
N TYR A 35 2.00 15.20 -2.38
CA TYR A 35 1.23 13.95 -2.39
C TYR A 35 2.11 12.70 -2.36
N LYS A 36 3.17 12.67 -3.18
CA LYS A 36 4.18 11.60 -3.21
C LYS A 36 4.94 11.51 -1.87
N TYR A 37 5.27 12.65 -1.27
CA TYR A 37 5.82 12.70 0.09
C TYR A 37 4.87 12.10 1.12
N TRP A 38 3.58 12.48 1.08
CA TRP A 38 2.57 11.95 1.98
C TRP A 38 2.34 10.45 1.80
N SER A 39 2.39 9.91 0.58
CA SER A 39 2.13 8.49 0.34
C SER A 39 3.20 7.54 0.91
N VAL A 40 4.42 8.02 1.21
CA VAL A 40 5.54 7.19 1.71
C VAL A 40 6.03 7.55 3.12
N SER A 41 5.93 8.82 3.52
CA SER A 41 6.43 9.30 4.84
C SER A 41 5.53 8.89 5.98
N TYR A 42 4.27 8.74 5.64
CA TYR A 42 3.21 8.16 6.43
C TYR A 42 3.10 6.66 6.13
N ASP A 43 2.48 5.90 7.03
CA ASP A 43 2.52 4.42 6.95
C ASP A 43 1.28 3.85 6.27
N GLN A 44 0.28 4.70 6.00
CA GLN A 44 -0.83 4.59 5.06
C GLN A 44 -1.11 6.03 4.64
N PHE A 45 -1.63 6.22 3.44
CA PHE A 45 -2.20 7.47 3.00
C PHE A 45 -3.42 7.17 2.15
N TRP A 46 -4.49 7.93 2.36
CA TRP A 46 -5.67 7.95 1.51
C TRP A 46 -5.90 9.38 1.02
N PHE A 47 -6.08 9.53 -0.29
CA PHE A 47 -6.58 10.75 -0.91
C PHE A 47 -7.82 10.40 -1.73
N PHE A 48 -8.97 10.83 -1.23
CA PHE A 48 -10.25 10.64 -1.89
C PHE A 48 -10.57 11.86 -2.75
N VAL A 49 -10.90 11.64 -4.01
CA VAL A 49 -11.23 12.70 -4.97
C VAL A 49 -12.55 12.39 -5.65
N ILE A 50 -13.52 13.30 -5.53
CA ILE A 50 -14.75 13.29 -6.32
C ILE A 50 -14.50 14.10 -7.59
N TRP A 51 -14.91 13.54 -8.72
CA TRP A 51 -14.96 14.22 -10.02
C TRP A 51 -16.25 13.88 -10.79
N GLU A 52 -16.58 14.68 -11.80
CA GLU A 52 -17.70 14.44 -12.72
C GLU A 52 -17.39 13.27 -13.67
N LYS A 53 -18.29 12.27 -13.78
CA LYS A 53 -18.00 11.03 -14.55
C LYS A 53 -17.69 11.28 -16.04
N GLU A 54 -18.44 12.18 -16.67
CA GLU A 54 -18.38 12.43 -18.12
C GLU A 54 -17.23 13.35 -18.52
N THR A 55 -17.02 14.43 -17.75
CA THR A 55 -16.06 15.51 -18.06
C THR A 55 -14.71 15.34 -17.36
N LYS A 56 -14.65 14.50 -16.32
CA LYS A 56 -13.54 14.34 -15.38
C LYS A 56 -13.15 15.61 -14.60
N ASN A 57 -14.00 16.66 -14.63
CA ASN A 57 -13.80 17.87 -13.83
C ASN A 57 -13.70 17.55 -12.33
N PHE A 58 -12.69 18.07 -11.65
CA PHE A 58 -12.59 18.01 -10.19
C PHE A 58 -13.81 18.64 -9.48
N VAL A 59 -14.27 18.01 -8.41
CA VAL A 59 -15.44 18.42 -7.61
C VAL A 59 -15.06 18.68 -6.15
N ALA A 60 -14.45 17.70 -5.49
CA ALA A 60 -14.10 17.77 -4.06
C ALA A 60 -13.00 16.76 -3.69
N SER A 61 -12.23 17.04 -2.65
CA SER A 61 -11.19 16.14 -2.13
C SER A 61 -11.21 16.02 -0.61
N VAL A 62 -10.56 14.98 -0.10
CA VAL A 62 -10.11 14.87 1.30
C VAL A 62 -8.90 13.93 1.38
N SER A 63 -7.89 14.27 2.20
CA SER A 63 -6.85 13.34 2.60
C SER A 63 -7.03 12.87 4.03
N LEU A 64 -6.65 11.61 4.28
CA LEU A 64 -6.75 10.92 5.57
C LEU A 64 -5.56 9.96 5.71
N ALA A 65 -5.07 9.76 6.94
CA ALA A 65 -4.70 8.47 7.55
C ALA A 65 -4.35 8.64 9.03
N ARG A 66 -3.84 7.60 9.71
CA ARG A 66 -3.54 7.45 11.16
C ARG A 66 -2.18 8.04 11.62
N TRP A 67 -1.63 7.66 12.78
CA TRP A 67 -0.23 7.90 13.23
C TRP A 67 -0.11 7.20 14.56
N ASP A 68 0.76 6.21 14.69
CA ASP A 68 0.86 5.39 15.87
C ASP A 68 1.92 5.96 16.81
N GLY A 69 1.44 6.72 17.81
CA GLY A 69 2.23 7.06 18.98
C GLY A 69 2.30 5.87 19.93
N ASP A 70 3.00 6.01 21.05
CA ASP A 70 2.96 5.03 22.14
C ASP A 70 1.60 5.07 22.87
N ASP A 71 0.83 6.14 22.63
CA ASP A 71 -0.58 6.30 22.98
C ASP A 71 -1.55 5.85 21.85
N GLY A 72 -1.08 5.07 20.87
CA GLY A 72 -1.90 4.44 19.84
C GLY A 72 -2.14 5.29 18.57
N PRO A 73 -3.09 4.89 17.71
CA PRO A 73 -3.40 5.58 16.45
C PRO A 73 -4.06 6.95 16.65
N LEU A 74 -3.55 7.95 15.92
CA LEU A 74 -4.09 9.30 15.75
C LEU A 74 -4.27 9.57 14.26
N PHE A 75 -5.49 9.64 13.76
CA PHE A 75 -5.73 10.10 12.39
C PHE A 75 -5.55 11.59 12.24
N SER A 76 -5.06 12.07 11.09
CA SER A 76 -5.30 13.45 10.66
C SER A 76 -6.18 13.47 9.41
N ILE A 77 -6.82 14.61 9.18
CA ILE A 77 -7.60 14.89 7.99
C ILE A 77 -7.08 16.20 7.40
N GLY A 78 -6.61 16.14 6.15
CA GLY A 78 -6.14 17.28 5.37
C GLY A 78 -6.88 17.39 4.05
N MET A 79 -6.50 18.37 3.21
CA MET A 79 -7.01 18.56 1.84
C MET A 79 -8.54 18.49 1.67
N PHE A 80 -9.32 18.79 2.71
CA PHE A 80 -10.78 18.80 2.61
C PHE A 80 -11.23 20.04 1.86
N TYR A 81 -11.56 19.84 0.59
CA TYR A 81 -11.85 20.92 -0.35
C TYR A 81 -13.05 20.58 -1.22
N CYS A 82 -13.73 21.61 -1.72
CA CYS A 82 -14.81 21.50 -2.69
C CYS A 82 -14.75 22.71 -3.64
N VAL A 83 -14.80 22.49 -4.95
CA VAL A 83 -14.75 23.57 -5.95
C VAL A 83 -15.97 24.50 -5.75
N PRO A 84 -15.82 25.84 -5.78
CA PRO A 84 -16.87 26.79 -5.43
C PRO A 84 -18.26 26.50 -6.02
N LYS A 85 -18.36 26.09 -7.29
CA LYS A 85 -19.63 25.73 -7.96
C LYS A 85 -20.41 24.57 -7.34
N TYR A 86 -19.77 23.72 -6.53
CA TYR A 86 -20.42 22.61 -5.81
C TYR A 86 -20.51 22.83 -4.29
N ARG A 87 -20.01 23.96 -3.75
CA ARG A 87 -20.18 24.28 -2.33
C ARG A 87 -21.69 24.42 -2.02
N GLY A 88 -22.12 23.94 -0.85
CA GLY A 88 -23.53 23.94 -0.44
C GLY A 88 -24.40 22.80 -1.02
N THR A 89 -23.96 22.06 -2.04
CA THR A 89 -24.72 20.92 -2.64
C THR A 89 -24.86 19.69 -1.74
N GLY A 90 -24.12 19.64 -0.63
CA GLY A 90 -24.08 18.51 0.31
C GLY A 90 -22.96 17.49 0.07
N LEU A 91 -22.35 17.45 -1.13
CA LEU A 91 -21.37 16.42 -1.55
C LEU A 91 -20.18 16.22 -0.58
N GLY A 92 -19.71 17.29 0.07
CA GLY A 92 -18.58 17.19 1.01
C GLY A 92 -18.88 16.43 2.31
N LYS A 93 -20.15 16.37 2.77
CA LYS A 93 -20.46 15.72 4.06
C LYS A 93 -20.36 14.18 3.98
N PRO A 94 -20.90 13.48 2.96
CA PRO A 94 -20.65 12.05 2.76
C PRO A 94 -19.16 11.72 2.57
N LEU A 95 -18.42 12.54 1.81
CA LEU A 95 -16.98 12.36 1.59
C LEU A 95 -16.19 12.36 2.91
N PHE A 96 -16.45 13.35 3.77
CA PHE A 96 -15.84 13.44 5.10
C PHE A 96 -16.34 12.33 6.05
N GLN A 97 -17.60 11.91 5.93
CA GLN A 97 -18.14 10.79 6.71
C GLN A 97 -17.44 9.46 6.36
N ASN A 98 -17.14 9.20 5.08
CA ASN A 98 -16.37 8.02 4.67
C ASN A 98 -14.99 7.99 5.33
N VAL A 99 -14.32 9.14 5.37
CA VAL A 99 -13.08 9.33 6.12
C VAL A 99 -13.26 9.03 7.62
N MET A 100 -14.31 9.55 8.26
CA MET A 100 -14.60 9.26 9.67
C MET A 100 -14.97 7.79 9.94
N ASN A 101 -15.53 7.08 8.97
CA ASN A 101 -15.79 5.64 9.09
C ASN A 101 -14.48 4.83 9.15
N ILE A 102 -13.42 5.31 8.48
CA ILE A 102 -12.08 4.70 8.51
C ILE A 102 -11.33 5.06 9.81
N VAL A 103 -11.51 6.28 10.33
CA VAL A 103 -11.06 6.66 11.69
C VAL A 103 -11.67 5.72 12.74
N GLY A 104 -12.98 5.48 12.64
CA GLY A 104 -13.72 4.65 13.58
C GLY A 104 -13.56 5.14 15.02
N ASP A 105 -13.23 4.23 15.94
CA ASP A 105 -13.08 4.53 17.37
C ASP A 105 -11.72 5.10 17.79
N ASN A 106 -10.86 5.46 16.83
CA ASN A 106 -9.56 6.03 17.13
C ASN A 106 -9.64 7.55 17.38
N ASN A 107 -8.55 8.14 17.89
CA ASN A 107 -8.44 9.60 17.94
C ASN A 107 -8.17 10.12 16.52
N ALA A 108 -8.78 11.23 16.13
CA ALA A 108 -8.44 11.97 14.92
C ALA A 108 -8.10 13.42 15.24
N THR A 109 -7.44 14.12 14.32
CA THR A 109 -7.09 15.54 14.36
C THR A 109 -7.26 16.21 13.00
N LEU A 110 -7.34 17.54 12.99
CA LEU A 110 -7.29 18.38 11.79
C LEU A 110 -6.98 19.83 12.17
N THR A 111 -6.70 20.65 11.18
CA THR A 111 -6.51 22.10 11.26
C THR A 111 -7.75 22.82 10.72
N GLY A 112 -8.70 23.10 11.61
CA GLY A 112 -9.96 23.73 11.22
C GLY A 112 -9.80 25.23 11.00
N SER A 113 -10.07 25.71 9.79
CA SER A 113 -10.21 27.14 9.52
C SER A 113 -11.37 27.75 10.33
N VAL A 114 -11.34 29.06 10.55
CA VAL A 114 -12.34 29.79 11.36
C VAL A 114 -13.77 29.43 10.95
N GLU A 115 -14.06 29.39 9.65
CA GLU A 115 -15.39 29.05 9.11
C GLU A 115 -15.78 27.57 9.23
N MET A 116 -14.81 26.66 9.37
CA MET A 116 -15.02 25.21 9.34
C MET A 116 -14.92 24.55 10.72
N SER A 117 -14.25 25.21 11.68
CA SER A 117 -13.93 24.67 13.01
C SER A 117 -15.18 24.20 13.78
N GLU A 118 -16.24 25.02 13.82
CA GLU A 118 -17.52 24.61 14.39
C GLU A 118 -18.21 23.48 13.62
N LYS A 119 -18.07 23.45 12.29
CA LYS A 119 -18.72 22.43 11.44
C LYS A 119 -18.11 21.05 11.71
N TYR A 120 -16.78 20.97 11.87
CA TYR A 120 -16.10 19.73 12.24
C TYR A 120 -16.46 19.26 13.65
N ALA A 121 -16.49 20.17 14.63
CA ALA A 121 -16.94 19.86 15.99
C ALA A 121 -18.38 19.32 15.99
N ARG A 122 -19.32 20.05 15.40
CA ARG A 122 -20.76 19.77 15.42
C ARG A 122 -21.20 18.54 14.61
N ASN A 123 -20.48 18.19 13.54
CA ASN A 123 -20.84 17.06 12.67
C ASN A 123 -20.03 15.78 12.91
N PHE A 124 -18.79 15.91 13.40
CA PHE A 124 -17.82 14.80 13.42
C PHE A 124 -17.03 14.70 14.74
N GLY A 125 -17.42 15.45 15.77
CA GLY A 125 -16.86 15.34 17.12
C GLY A 125 -15.49 15.99 17.33
N PHE A 126 -15.03 16.86 16.43
CA PHE A 126 -13.76 17.59 16.59
C PHE A 126 -13.84 18.74 17.63
N ASP A 127 -14.32 18.45 18.84
CA ASP A 127 -14.55 19.41 19.92
C ASP A 127 -13.38 19.49 20.93
N ASN A 128 -12.45 18.53 20.92
CA ASN A 128 -11.28 18.52 21.77
C ASN A 128 -10.20 19.43 21.18
N VAL A 129 -10.06 20.64 21.72
CA VAL A 129 -9.27 21.73 21.13
C VAL A 129 -8.33 22.37 22.16
N PRO A 130 -7.20 22.98 21.76
CA PRO A 130 -6.47 23.88 22.63
C PRO A 130 -7.32 25.11 22.94
N GLY A 131 -7.06 25.75 24.09
CA GLY A 131 -7.66 27.03 24.48
C GLY A 131 -7.10 28.23 23.70
N TYR A 132 -6.65 28.04 22.46
CA TYR A 132 -6.06 29.04 21.59
C TYR A 132 -6.29 28.73 20.11
N TRP A 133 -6.22 29.73 19.24
CA TRP A 133 -6.10 29.62 17.78
C TRP A 133 -4.64 29.68 17.32
N HIS A 134 -4.41 29.33 16.06
CA HIS A 134 -3.18 29.63 15.34
C HIS A 134 -3.37 30.88 14.48
N LEU A 135 -2.45 31.83 14.62
CA LEU A 135 -2.34 33.00 13.77
C LEU A 135 -1.49 32.66 12.54
N SER A 136 -1.82 33.27 11.41
CA SER A 136 -0.94 33.34 10.25
C SER A 136 -0.45 34.78 10.11
N SER A 137 0.85 34.99 10.25
CA SER A 137 1.51 36.29 10.06
C SER A 137 2.41 36.21 8.84
N SER A 138 2.20 37.11 7.89
CA SER A 138 2.77 37.06 6.55
C SER A 138 3.57 38.30 6.19
N LEU A 139 4.64 38.13 5.42
CA LEU A 139 5.55 39.19 4.98
C LEU A 139 5.96 38.94 3.53
N LYS A 140 5.98 39.99 2.71
CA LYS A 140 6.46 39.90 1.31
C LYS A 140 7.98 39.86 1.28
N CYS A 141 8.58 39.01 0.46
CA CYS A 141 10.05 38.87 0.45
C CYS A 141 10.76 40.16 0.01
N ALA A 142 10.14 40.96 -0.86
CA ALA A 142 10.62 42.28 -1.25
C ALA A 142 10.54 43.35 -0.12
N ASP A 143 9.82 43.07 0.97
CA ASP A 143 9.65 43.95 2.12
C ASP A 143 10.47 43.49 3.35
N VAL A 144 11.28 42.44 3.19
CA VAL A 144 12.18 41.90 4.23
C VAL A 144 13.48 42.69 4.30
N VAL A 145 13.94 42.96 5.52
CA VAL A 145 15.28 43.48 5.82
C VAL A 145 15.96 42.47 6.74
N ILE A 146 17.13 41.96 6.34
CA ILE A 146 17.97 41.15 7.21
C ILE A 146 18.63 42.07 8.24
N PRO A 147 18.45 41.88 9.56
CA PRO A 147 19.05 42.77 10.56
C PRO A 147 20.58 42.74 10.54
N ASP A 148 21.22 43.91 10.54
CA ASP A 148 22.69 44.07 10.59
C ASP A 148 23.31 43.42 11.85
N LYS A 149 22.55 43.38 12.94
CA LYS A 149 22.94 42.79 14.23
C LYS A 149 22.00 41.67 14.61
N ILE A 150 22.55 40.47 14.67
CA ILE A 150 21.93 39.25 15.18
C ILE A 150 22.90 38.63 16.20
N SER A 151 22.39 37.85 17.16
CA SER A 151 23.17 37.24 18.23
C SER A 151 24.33 36.37 17.72
N GLU A 152 25.56 36.68 18.16
CA GLU A 152 26.77 35.87 17.93
C GLU A 152 26.85 34.65 18.86
N ASN A 153 25.94 34.53 19.84
CA ASN A 153 25.92 33.42 20.82
C ASN A 153 25.35 32.10 20.26
N TYR A 154 24.94 32.09 18.98
CA TYR A 154 24.38 30.93 18.31
C TYR A 154 25.07 30.69 16.97
N THR A 155 25.11 29.44 16.53
CA THR A 155 25.58 29.04 15.20
C THR A 155 24.57 28.10 14.55
N THR A 156 24.57 27.99 13.23
CA THR A 156 23.69 27.04 12.52
C THR A 156 24.47 26.11 11.61
N LYS A 157 23.89 24.94 11.32
CA LYS A 157 24.41 23.95 10.38
C LYS A 157 23.30 23.46 9.46
N LEU A 158 23.68 22.89 8.31
CA LEU A 158 22.75 22.08 7.51
C LEU A 158 22.33 20.86 8.33
N TRP A 159 21.10 20.39 8.15
CA TRP A 159 20.57 19.24 8.91
C TRP A 159 21.40 17.94 8.75
N CYS A 160 22.13 17.80 7.64
CA CYS A 160 23.02 16.68 7.34
C CYS A 160 24.42 16.78 7.98
N ASP A 161 24.83 17.94 8.48
CA ASP A 161 26.10 18.16 9.21
C ASP A 161 25.95 18.00 10.74
N VAL A 162 24.87 17.34 11.17
CA VAL A 162 24.39 17.28 12.56
C VAL A 162 24.17 15.84 12.99
N ASP A 163 24.45 15.53 14.26
CA ASP A 163 24.04 14.26 14.84
C ASP A 163 22.50 14.14 14.82
N TYR A 164 22.02 13.22 14.00
CA TYR A 164 20.60 13.09 13.73
C TYR A 164 19.81 12.51 14.94
N GLU A 165 20.49 11.81 15.85
CA GLU A 165 19.88 11.39 17.11
C GLU A 165 19.66 12.59 18.05
N SER A 166 20.64 13.50 18.18
CA SER A 166 20.48 14.76 18.91
C SER A 166 19.37 15.65 18.32
N LEU A 167 19.25 15.72 16.98
CA LEU A 167 18.16 16.45 16.33
C LEU A 167 16.79 15.80 16.62
N THR A 168 16.71 14.46 16.54
CA THR A 168 15.50 13.70 16.90
C THR A 168 15.15 13.89 18.39
N ALA A 169 16.14 13.91 19.28
CA ALA A 169 15.95 14.12 20.70
C ALA A 169 15.46 15.55 21.03
N TYR A 170 15.97 16.57 20.34
CA TYR A 170 15.45 17.93 20.42
C TYR A 170 13.99 17.98 19.93
N ASP A 171 13.69 17.37 18.79
CA ASP A 171 12.34 17.32 18.24
C ASP A 171 11.34 16.63 19.18
N ARG A 172 11.76 15.54 19.86
CA ARG A 172 10.94 14.86 20.86
C ARG A 172 10.61 15.71 22.10
N THR A 173 11.23 16.88 22.27
CA THR A 173 10.78 17.88 23.27
C THR A 173 9.59 18.71 22.80
N ILE A 174 9.38 18.80 21.48
CA ILE A 174 8.30 19.57 20.84
C ILE A 174 7.14 18.67 20.45
N CYS A 175 7.43 17.49 19.90
CA CYS A 175 6.43 16.47 19.60
C CYS A 175 6.65 15.23 20.47
N ALA A 176 5.66 14.88 21.31
CA ALA A 176 5.73 13.70 22.18
C ALA A 176 5.68 12.35 21.43
N ARG A 177 5.67 12.36 20.09
CA ARG A 177 5.58 11.19 19.20
C ARG A 177 6.76 11.15 18.25
N ASP A 178 7.19 9.96 17.86
CA ASP A 178 8.27 9.82 16.89
C ASP A 178 7.81 10.22 15.49
N ARG A 179 8.48 11.22 14.92
CA ARG A 179 8.34 11.66 13.53
C ARG A 179 9.67 11.61 12.75
N LYS A 180 10.68 10.86 13.22
CA LYS A 180 12.00 10.74 12.58
C LYS A 180 11.90 10.38 11.08
N LYS A 181 11.09 9.38 10.72
CA LYS A 181 10.77 9.01 9.32
C LYS A 181 10.20 10.18 8.51
N ILE A 182 9.23 10.88 9.09
CA ILE A 182 8.51 12.01 8.48
C ILE A 182 9.48 13.18 8.26
N MET A 183 10.29 13.53 9.27
CA MET A 183 11.34 14.54 9.21
C MET A 183 12.41 14.19 8.17
N THR A 184 12.93 12.96 8.15
CA THR A 184 13.94 12.54 7.17
C THR A 184 13.42 12.74 5.77
N ASN A 185 12.21 12.27 5.48
CA ASN A 185 11.63 12.42 4.15
C ASN A 185 11.38 13.89 3.79
N TRP A 186 10.89 14.72 4.72
CA TRP A 186 10.66 16.16 4.52
C TRP A 186 11.96 16.90 4.18
N PHE A 187 13.06 16.62 4.90
CA PHE A 187 14.35 17.28 4.71
C PHE A 187 15.10 16.85 3.44
N ASN A 188 14.66 15.78 2.78
CA ASN A 188 15.21 15.27 1.52
C ASN A 188 14.33 15.58 0.29
N LEU A 189 13.30 16.43 0.43
CA LEU A 189 12.52 16.91 -0.70
C LEU A 189 13.31 17.92 -1.54
N GLU A 190 12.96 18.00 -2.82
CA GLU A 190 13.49 19.04 -3.71
C GLU A 190 13.01 20.44 -3.25
N ASP A 191 13.79 21.46 -3.59
CA ASP A 191 13.57 22.86 -3.19
C ASP A 191 13.27 23.06 -1.68
N THR A 192 13.88 22.23 -0.84
CA THR A 192 13.67 22.20 0.60
C THR A 192 14.97 22.43 1.37
N PHE A 193 14.99 23.49 2.17
CA PHE A 193 16.18 24.07 2.79
C PHE A 193 16.03 23.99 4.31
N THR A 194 16.77 23.10 4.98
CA THR A 194 16.65 22.88 6.44
C THR A 194 17.96 23.16 7.18
N ARG A 195 17.87 23.93 8.27
CA ARG A 195 18.97 24.20 9.21
C ARG A 195 18.60 23.90 10.66
N VAL A 196 19.63 23.65 11.45
CA VAL A 196 19.58 23.42 12.90
C VAL A 196 20.41 24.51 13.58
N VAL A 197 19.89 25.12 14.65
CA VAL A 197 20.58 26.15 15.44
C VAL A 197 21.08 25.61 16.78
N PHE A 198 22.28 26.03 17.14
CA PHE A 198 23.05 25.60 18.30
C PHE A 198 23.40 26.79 19.18
N ASP A 199 23.33 26.63 20.50
CA ASP A 199 23.86 27.61 21.46
C ASP A 199 25.40 27.53 21.58
N GLY A 200 25.99 28.48 22.30
CA GLY A 200 27.43 28.54 22.58
C GLY A 200 28.00 27.36 23.39
N SER A 201 27.18 26.42 23.87
CA SER A 201 27.63 25.14 24.44
C SER A 201 27.67 24.00 23.42
N GLY A 202 27.17 24.23 22.20
CA GLY A 202 27.04 23.21 21.15
C GLY A 202 25.76 22.36 21.28
N LYS A 203 24.79 22.77 22.10
CA LYS A 203 23.49 22.11 22.24
C LYS A 203 22.50 22.63 21.20
N ILE A 204 21.71 21.74 20.59
CA ILE A 204 20.59 22.13 19.70
C ILE A 204 19.54 22.89 20.50
N VAL A 205 19.14 24.06 19.96
CA VAL A 205 18.13 24.97 20.52
C VAL A 205 17.07 25.38 19.50
N GLY A 206 17.03 24.73 18.34
CA GLY A 206 16.01 24.95 17.31
C GLY A 206 16.34 24.27 15.98
N TYR A 207 15.34 24.13 15.11
CA TYR A 207 15.52 23.79 13.71
C TYR A 207 14.33 24.30 12.88
N SER A 208 14.56 24.57 11.60
CA SER A 208 13.51 25.02 10.69
C SER A 208 13.82 24.69 9.24
N THR A 209 12.76 24.61 8.44
CA THR A 209 12.76 24.29 7.02
C THR A 209 12.04 25.39 6.24
N ILE A 210 12.60 25.83 5.11
CA ILE A 210 11.87 26.58 4.07
C ILE A 210 11.71 25.68 2.84
N ARG A 211 10.52 25.69 2.24
CA ARG A 211 10.17 25.02 0.98
C ARG A 211 9.72 26.06 -0.04
N LEU A 212 10.13 25.92 -1.29
CA LEU A 212 9.50 26.67 -2.39
C LEU A 212 8.16 25.99 -2.69
N VAL A 213 7.08 26.77 -2.83
CA VAL A 213 5.72 26.26 -3.09
C VAL A 213 5.06 27.01 -4.24
N THR A 214 3.91 26.51 -4.70
CA THR A 214 3.11 27.16 -5.74
C THR A 214 2.74 28.62 -5.38
N LYS A 215 2.26 29.38 -6.40
CA LYS A 215 2.03 30.84 -6.33
C LYS A 215 3.32 31.67 -6.12
N ASN A 216 4.51 31.12 -6.39
CA ASN A 216 5.81 31.78 -6.17
C ASN A 216 5.99 32.24 -4.71
N LYS A 217 5.59 31.41 -3.74
CA LYS A 217 5.74 31.70 -2.30
C LYS A 217 6.79 30.77 -1.68
N LEU A 218 7.23 31.14 -0.48
CA LEU A 218 8.05 30.29 0.38
C LEU A 218 7.18 29.82 1.58
N ASN A 219 7.13 28.52 1.82
CA ASN A 219 6.50 27.94 3.01
C ASN A 219 7.60 27.63 4.04
N ILE A 220 7.56 28.28 5.20
CA ILE A 220 8.58 28.13 6.24
C ILE A 220 8.04 27.25 7.37
N ALA A 221 7.93 25.94 7.11
CA ALA A 221 7.45 24.96 8.08
C ALA A 221 8.27 23.63 8.03
N PRO A 222 8.62 23.04 9.18
CA PRO A 222 8.41 23.57 10.53
C PRO A 222 9.34 24.76 10.84
N PHE A 223 9.04 25.48 11.92
CA PHE A 223 10.00 26.36 12.59
C PHE A 223 9.86 26.18 14.09
N TYR A 224 10.93 25.70 14.73
CA TYR A 224 11.02 25.60 16.18
C TYR A 224 12.32 26.22 16.71
N ALA A 225 12.21 26.92 17.83
CA ALA A 225 13.35 27.50 18.56
C ALA A 225 13.04 27.61 20.07
N ASP A 226 14.07 27.55 20.92
CA ASP A 226 13.94 27.71 22.37
C ASP A 226 13.78 29.18 22.81
N ASN A 227 14.11 30.14 21.92
CA ASN A 227 13.96 31.60 22.12
C ASN A 227 14.06 32.35 20.77
N ILE A 228 13.70 33.64 20.80
CA ILE A 228 13.67 34.50 19.61
C ILE A 228 15.06 34.77 19.04
N GLU A 229 16.10 34.92 19.86
CA GLU A 229 17.46 35.19 19.38
C GLU A 229 18.04 34.02 18.58
N ALA A 230 17.72 32.77 18.95
CA ALA A 230 18.05 31.58 18.16
C ALA A 230 17.23 31.53 16.86
N ALA A 231 15.96 31.97 16.90
CA ALA A 231 15.10 32.04 15.71
C ALA A 231 15.57 33.10 14.71
N GLU A 232 16.06 34.26 15.16
CA GLU A 232 16.64 35.30 14.28
C GLU A 232 17.81 34.78 13.45
N VAL A 233 18.75 34.07 14.09
CA VAL A 233 19.93 33.48 13.46
C VAL A 233 19.50 32.45 12.41
N LEU A 234 18.56 31.59 12.80
CA LEU A 234 18.02 30.52 11.96
C LEU A 234 17.26 31.06 10.73
N LEU A 235 16.44 32.11 10.89
CA LEU A 235 15.70 32.74 9.79
C LEU A 235 16.64 33.41 8.78
N LYS A 236 17.64 34.17 9.25
CA LYS A 236 18.67 34.78 8.40
C LYS A 236 19.39 33.71 7.57
N ASP A 237 19.88 32.66 8.22
CA ASP A 237 20.72 31.65 7.56
C ASP A 237 19.91 30.78 6.59
N LEU A 238 18.62 30.54 6.87
CA LEU A 238 17.70 29.86 5.95
C LEU A 238 17.35 30.69 4.72
N LEU A 239 17.01 31.99 4.88
CA LEU A 239 16.83 32.88 3.73
C LEU A 239 18.11 32.96 2.89
N SER A 240 19.28 32.98 3.54
CA SER A 240 20.59 33.01 2.88
C SER A 240 20.94 31.74 2.10
N MET A 241 20.21 30.62 2.28
CA MET A 241 20.37 29.42 1.47
C MET A 241 19.62 29.46 0.13
N ILE A 242 18.63 30.35 -0.02
CA ILE A 242 17.73 30.39 -1.18
C ILE A 242 18.23 31.46 -2.17
N PRO A 243 18.67 31.09 -3.39
CA PRO A 243 19.14 32.05 -4.38
C PRO A 243 18.02 33.04 -4.76
N ASN A 244 18.33 34.33 -4.72
CA ASN A 244 17.40 35.42 -5.07
C ASN A 244 16.05 35.38 -4.32
N TRP A 245 16.03 34.95 -3.06
CA TRP A 245 14.80 34.79 -2.26
C TRP A 245 13.88 36.03 -2.22
N GLN A 246 14.40 37.22 -2.49
CA GLN A 246 13.64 38.47 -2.61
C GLN A 246 12.64 38.48 -3.79
N GLN A 247 12.81 37.60 -4.77
CA GLN A 247 11.95 37.48 -5.96
C GLN A 247 10.66 36.65 -5.71
N TYR A 248 10.57 35.96 -4.58
CA TYR A 248 9.35 35.25 -4.17
C TYR A 248 8.33 36.25 -3.61
N ALA A 249 7.03 35.96 -3.77
CA ALA A 249 5.96 36.89 -3.41
C ALA A 249 5.88 37.15 -1.90
N SER A 250 5.89 36.08 -1.09
CA SER A 250 5.80 36.16 0.37
C SER A 250 6.15 34.83 1.06
N PHE A 251 6.32 34.91 2.39
CA PHE A 251 6.21 33.78 3.30
C PHE A 251 5.30 34.12 4.48
N ALA A 252 4.94 33.11 5.29
CA ALA A 252 4.16 33.29 6.50
C ALA A 252 4.55 32.29 7.60
N PHE A 253 4.45 32.74 8.86
CA PHE A 253 4.47 31.89 10.04
C PHE A 253 3.04 31.52 10.44
N LEU A 254 2.81 30.22 10.68
CA LEU A 254 1.55 29.67 11.21
C LEU A 254 1.80 29.13 12.63
N TYR A 255 1.40 29.87 13.65
CA TYR A 255 1.85 29.66 15.03
C TYR A 255 0.74 29.87 16.06
N PRO A 256 0.80 29.24 17.25
CA PRO A 256 -0.16 29.46 18.33
C PRO A 256 -0.21 30.93 18.78
N GLU A 257 -1.41 31.50 18.95
CA GLU A 257 -1.57 32.92 19.38
C GLU A 257 -1.03 33.19 20.80
N CYS A 258 -0.78 32.14 21.57
CA CYS A 258 -0.13 32.21 22.89
C CYS A 258 1.41 32.29 22.82
N ASN A 259 2.00 32.27 21.62
CA ASN A 259 3.40 32.59 21.35
C ASN A 259 3.47 33.83 20.44
N MET A 260 3.97 34.96 20.93
CA MET A 260 4.02 36.21 20.14
C MET A 260 5.41 36.51 19.55
N ASP A 261 6.43 35.76 19.93
CA ASP A 261 7.78 35.84 19.36
C ASP A 261 7.81 35.71 17.82
N PRO A 262 6.97 34.89 17.16
CA PRO A 262 6.98 34.78 15.69
C PRO A 262 6.51 36.06 15.01
N LEU A 263 5.60 36.81 15.62
CA LEU A 263 5.22 38.15 15.13
C LEU A 263 6.37 39.13 15.33
N ALA A 264 6.97 39.17 16.53
CA ALA A 264 8.09 40.05 16.82
C ALA A 264 9.31 39.78 15.91
N LEU A 265 9.54 38.50 15.56
CA LEU A 265 10.57 38.09 14.60
C LEU A 265 10.27 38.59 13.18
N LEU A 266 9.03 38.45 12.69
CA LEU A 266 8.61 39.01 11.40
C LEU A 266 8.71 40.54 11.37
N GLU A 267 8.27 41.21 12.42
CA GLU A 267 8.38 42.67 12.56
C GLU A 267 9.84 43.13 12.56
N LYS A 268 10.76 42.39 13.19
CA LYS A 268 12.20 42.68 13.18
C LYS A 268 12.84 42.46 11.81
N PHE A 269 12.33 41.49 11.05
CA PHE A 269 12.77 41.19 9.67
C PHE A 269 11.99 41.98 8.60
N ALA A 270 11.08 42.88 8.97
CA ALA A 270 10.33 43.71 8.03
C ALA A 270 10.91 45.13 7.94
N LYS A 271 10.81 45.75 6.75
CA LYS A 271 11.18 47.17 6.55
C LYS A 271 10.42 48.14 7.46
N ASN A 272 9.21 47.76 7.88
CA ASN A 272 8.39 48.39 8.91
C ASN A 272 7.30 47.40 9.37
N LYS A 273 6.67 47.65 10.53
CA LYS A 273 5.67 46.75 11.13
C LYS A 273 4.43 46.60 10.25
N GLU A 274 4.05 47.66 9.54
CA GLU A 274 2.92 47.74 8.63
C GLU A 274 3.06 46.85 7.38
N SER A 275 4.25 46.29 7.14
CA SER A 275 4.49 45.30 6.09
C SER A 275 4.14 43.87 6.50
N VAL A 276 3.89 43.61 7.80
CA VAL A 276 3.46 42.30 8.30
C VAL A 276 1.93 42.26 8.39
N SER A 277 1.30 41.26 7.79
CA SER A 277 -0.15 41.06 7.83
C SER A 277 -0.51 39.82 8.64
N THR A 278 -1.24 40.00 9.73
CA THR A 278 -1.62 38.95 10.70
C THR A 278 -3.12 38.65 10.65
N VAL A 279 -3.49 37.38 10.60
CA VAL A 279 -4.90 36.91 10.67
C VAL A 279 -5.03 35.69 11.59
N THR A 280 -6.17 35.54 12.27
CA THR A 280 -6.54 34.27 12.90
C THR A 280 -6.91 33.27 11.80
N ALA A 281 -6.15 32.17 11.68
CA ALA A 281 -6.20 31.30 10.50
C ALA A 281 -6.89 29.95 10.78
N LEU A 282 -6.30 29.14 11.66
CA LEU A 282 -6.63 27.73 11.87
C LEU A 282 -6.67 27.41 13.37
N ARG A 283 -7.33 26.33 13.76
CA ARG A 283 -7.21 25.73 15.10
C ARG A 283 -6.99 24.23 14.97
N SER A 284 -6.00 23.68 15.68
CA SER A 284 -5.89 22.22 15.81
C SER A 284 -7.09 21.69 16.58
N GLN A 285 -7.78 20.69 16.04
CA GLN A 285 -8.92 20.04 16.69
C GLN A 285 -8.69 18.55 16.75
N PHE A 286 -9.29 17.87 17.72
CA PHE A 286 -9.20 16.42 17.92
C PHE A 286 -10.57 15.83 18.24
N THR A 287 -10.77 14.53 18.02
CA THR A 287 -12.04 13.84 18.31
C THR A 287 -12.11 13.16 19.67
N LYS A 288 -10.98 12.84 20.30
CA LYS A 288 -10.95 12.12 21.59
C LYS A 288 -9.91 12.63 22.58
N LYS A 289 -8.73 13.06 22.11
CA LYS A 289 -7.62 13.52 22.96
C LYS A 289 -6.78 14.56 22.24
N PHE A 290 -6.75 15.79 22.76
CA PHE A 290 -5.77 16.80 22.36
C PHE A 290 -4.34 16.34 22.70
N ILE A 291 -3.41 16.47 21.75
CA ILE A 291 -1.98 16.22 21.97
C ILE A 291 -1.28 17.57 22.09
N ALA A 292 -0.83 17.90 23.30
CA ALA A 292 -0.17 19.15 23.59
C ALA A 292 1.24 19.22 23.00
N THR A 293 1.63 20.42 22.55
CA THR A 293 2.99 20.81 22.17
C THR A 293 3.43 22.02 23.02
N PRO A 294 4.74 22.25 23.21
CA PRO A 294 5.22 23.45 23.89
C PRO A 294 5.08 24.65 22.96
N ALA A 295 3.91 25.28 22.96
CA ALA A 295 3.54 26.35 22.02
C ALA A 295 4.57 27.51 21.95
N HIS A 296 5.23 27.84 23.06
CA HIS A 296 6.31 28.85 23.13
C HIS A 296 7.53 28.53 22.24
N LYS A 297 7.73 27.26 21.85
CA LYS A 297 8.77 26.86 20.89
C LYS A 297 8.30 26.86 19.45
N VAL A 298 7.00 27.06 19.17
CA VAL A 298 6.42 26.90 17.84
C VAL A 298 6.34 28.24 17.14
N TYR A 299 7.20 28.41 16.13
CA TYR A 299 7.23 29.58 15.25
C TYR A 299 6.53 29.30 13.92
N ALA A 300 6.51 28.03 13.47
CA ALA A 300 5.64 27.57 12.40
C ALA A 300 5.36 26.06 12.53
N LEU A 301 4.11 25.65 12.30
CA LEU A 301 3.69 24.25 12.30
C LEU A 301 3.50 23.68 10.88
N VAL A 302 3.72 22.37 10.72
CA VAL A 302 3.46 21.60 9.49
C VAL A 302 2.05 21.02 9.53
N ASP A 303 1.37 21.00 8.39
CA ASP A 303 -0.07 20.71 8.28
C ASP A 303 -0.41 19.35 7.64
N CYS A 304 -0.06 18.23 8.31
CA CYS A 304 -0.51 16.86 8.00
C CYS A 304 0.05 15.78 8.99
N ALA A 305 -0.66 14.65 9.20
CA ALA A 305 -0.14 13.45 9.91
C ALA A 305 -0.93 12.13 9.63
N HIS A 306 -0.32 11.12 8.99
CA HIS A 306 -1.00 9.94 8.39
C HIS A 306 -0.24 8.55 8.62
N GLN A 307 -0.89 7.36 8.77
CA GLN A 307 -0.40 5.93 8.97
C GLN A 307 -1.59 4.89 8.88
N PHE A 308 -1.58 3.54 8.97
CA PHE A 308 -0.61 2.43 8.86
C PHE A 308 -1.19 1.21 8.05
N THR A 309 -0.74 0.93 6.82
CA THR A 309 -0.83 -0.31 5.99
C THR A 309 0.12 -0.17 4.79
N LEU A 310 1.01 -1.15 4.59
CA LEU A 310 1.93 -1.16 3.45
C LEU A 310 1.23 -1.71 2.20
N VAL A 311 1.34 -0.99 1.08
CA VAL A 311 1.05 -1.51 -0.27
C VAL A 311 2.40 -1.87 -0.91
N ASN A 312 2.52 -3.11 -1.36
CA ASN A 312 3.75 -3.72 -1.87
C ASN A 312 4.93 -3.59 -0.86
N PRO A 313 4.87 -4.28 0.30
CA PRO A 313 5.89 -4.23 1.34
C PRO A 313 7.25 -4.84 0.90
N PRO A 314 8.32 -4.63 1.68
CA PRO A 314 9.61 -5.29 1.46
C PRO A 314 9.53 -6.82 1.49
N GLN A 315 10.44 -7.49 0.78
CA GLN A 315 10.48 -8.96 0.63
C GLN A 315 10.46 -9.72 1.98
N GLU A 316 11.11 -9.19 3.02
CA GLU A 316 11.13 -9.80 4.37
C GLU A 316 9.73 -9.96 5.00
N VAL A 317 8.77 -9.11 4.62
CA VAL A 317 7.36 -9.21 5.07
C VAL A 317 6.66 -10.33 4.30
N PHE A 318 6.97 -10.50 3.02
CA PHE A 318 6.45 -11.62 2.23
C PHE A 318 7.04 -12.96 2.66
N ASP A 319 8.34 -13.01 2.98
CA ASP A 319 8.99 -14.22 3.50
C ASP A 319 8.33 -14.68 4.81
N GLN A 320 7.89 -13.73 5.65
CA GLN A 320 7.06 -14.01 6.82
C GLN A 320 5.65 -14.50 6.46
N ILE A 321 4.97 -13.92 5.47
CA ILE A 321 3.67 -14.44 5.00
C ILE A 321 3.81 -15.90 4.57
N VAL A 322 4.79 -16.20 3.72
CA VAL A 322 5.06 -17.55 3.20
C VAL A 322 5.43 -18.52 4.33
N LYS A 323 6.27 -18.10 5.28
CA LYS A 323 6.59 -18.88 6.49
C LYS A 323 5.33 -19.16 7.32
N TYR A 324 4.61 -18.14 7.75
CA TYR A 324 3.48 -18.28 8.68
C TYR A 324 2.29 -19.02 8.06
N THR A 325 1.99 -18.79 6.78
CA THR A 325 0.93 -19.53 6.06
C THR A 325 1.31 -21.00 5.89
N SER A 326 2.58 -21.30 5.59
CA SER A 326 3.04 -22.70 5.58
C SER A 326 2.98 -23.33 6.96
N GLU A 327 3.49 -22.67 8.01
CA GLU A 327 3.49 -23.20 9.38
C GLU A 327 2.08 -23.47 9.93
N THR A 328 1.11 -22.57 9.69
CA THR A 328 -0.19 -22.58 10.39
C THR A 328 -1.40 -22.96 9.55
N GLU A 329 -1.31 -22.89 8.22
CA GLU A 329 -2.39 -23.22 7.27
C GLU A 329 -1.96 -24.27 6.21
N ASP A 330 -0.71 -24.72 6.29
CA ASP A 330 -0.06 -25.69 5.40
C ASP A 330 0.02 -25.29 3.92
N TRP A 331 -0.06 -23.99 3.62
CA TRP A 331 -0.02 -23.47 2.24
C TRP A 331 1.29 -23.79 1.51
N ALA A 332 1.18 -23.92 0.18
CA ALA A 332 2.21 -24.41 -0.74
C ALA A 332 2.79 -23.27 -1.59
N SER A 333 3.53 -22.37 -0.96
CA SER A 333 4.18 -21.22 -1.61
C SER A 333 5.70 -21.25 -1.45
N GLN A 334 6.39 -20.38 -2.19
CA GLN A 334 7.83 -20.09 -2.08
C GLN A 334 8.06 -18.57 -1.98
N THR A 335 9.20 -18.16 -1.42
CA THR A 335 9.54 -16.74 -1.23
C THR A 335 9.61 -15.94 -2.54
N GLY A 336 9.97 -16.58 -3.66
CA GLY A 336 10.00 -15.97 -4.98
C GLY A 336 8.63 -15.62 -5.60
N ASP A 337 7.51 -16.13 -5.07
CA ASP A 337 6.18 -15.94 -5.68
C ASP A 337 5.77 -14.46 -5.79
N TYR A 338 6.13 -13.63 -4.81
CA TYR A 338 5.85 -12.19 -4.83
C TYR A 338 6.52 -11.45 -5.99
N LYS A 339 7.78 -11.79 -6.30
CA LYS A 339 8.49 -11.22 -7.47
C LYS A 339 7.87 -11.68 -8.79
N LEU A 340 7.33 -12.91 -8.84
CA LEU A 340 6.59 -13.40 -9.99
C LEU A 340 5.31 -12.59 -10.17
N TRP A 341 4.47 -12.46 -9.14
CA TRP A 341 3.19 -11.76 -9.24
C TRP A 341 3.36 -10.26 -9.56
N LEU A 342 4.34 -9.58 -8.94
CA LEU A 342 4.69 -8.19 -9.24
C LEU A 342 5.08 -7.93 -10.70
N SER A 343 5.56 -8.95 -11.42
CA SER A 343 6.03 -8.81 -12.81
C SER A 343 5.13 -9.48 -13.86
N SER A 344 4.12 -10.25 -13.43
CA SER A 344 3.30 -11.09 -14.33
C SER A 344 1.89 -10.56 -14.58
N TYR A 345 1.31 -9.84 -13.60
CA TYR A 345 -0.06 -9.31 -13.69
C TYR A 345 -0.09 -7.88 -14.23
N ASP A 346 -1.24 -7.43 -14.73
CA ASP A 346 -1.39 -6.09 -15.30
C ASP A 346 -1.41 -5.01 -14.21
N GLN A 347 -1.86 -5.36 -13.01
CA GLN A 347 -1.60 -4.61 -11.78
C GLN A 347 -1.59 -5.53 -10.56
N PHE A 348 -0.72 -5.26 -9.58
CA PHE A 348 -0.58 -6.07 -8.36
C PHE A 348 -0.44 -5.22 -7.09
N TRP A 349 -1.13 -5.64 -6.04
CA TRP A 349 -1.06 -5.07 -4.70
C TRP A 349 -0.92 -6.18 -3.66
N LEU A 350 0.15 -6.19 -2.87
CA LEU A 350 0.22 -6.91 -1.60
C LEU A 350 0.00 -5.90 -0.47
N VAL A 351 -1.09 -6.06 0.29
CA VAL A 351 -1.58 -5.09 1.27
C VAL A 351 -1.41 -5.69 2.66
N THR A 352 -0.55 -5.11 3.50
CA THR A 352 -0.16 -5.73 4.79
C THR A 352 -0.21 -4.80 5.99
N VAL A 353 -0.64 -5.37 7.12
CA VAL A 353 -0.49 -4.83 8.47
C VAL A 353 0.72 -5.49 9.13
N VAL A 354 1.57 -4.70 9.77
CA VAL A 354 2.74 -5.15 10.55
C VAL A 354 2.66 -4.64 11.99
N GLU A 355 3.45 -5.21 12.89
CA GLU A 355 3.54 -4.72 14.27
C GLU A 355 4.25 -3.35 14.27
N LYS A 356 3.63 -2.35 14.90
CA LYS A 356 4.09 -0.95 14.93
C LYS A 356 5.59 -0.85 15.18
N GLY A 357 6.30 -0.18 14.28
CA GLY A 357 7.75 0.06 14.38
C GLY A 357 8.64 -1.11 13.97
N THR A 358 8.06 -2.14 13.34
CA THR A 358 8.79 -3.35 12.88
C THR A 358 8.31 -3.78 11.49
N THR A 359 8.99 -4.78 10.91
CA THR A 359 8.53 -5.53 9.74
C THR A 359 7.78 -6.83 10.11
N ASN A 360 7.49 -7.07 11.41
CA ASN A 360 6.80 -8.28 11.88
C ASN A 360 5.37 -8.34 11.32
N LEU A 361 5.02 -9.41 10.60
CA LEU A 361 3.68 -9.56 10.01
C LEU A 361 2.58 -9.65 11.09
N VAL A 362 1.50 -8.89 10.88
CA VAL A 362 0.23 -9.05 11.60
C VAL A 362 -0.82 -9.71 10.71
N ALA A 363 -1.06 -9.13 9.52
CA ALA A 363 -2.04 -9.61 8.56
C ALA A 363 -1.68 -9.18 7.13
N SER A 364 -2.21 -9.91 6.14
CA SER A 364 -2.02 -9.66 4.72
C SER A 364 -3.30 -9.91 3.92
N VAL A 365 -3.39 -9.27 2.75
CA VAL A 365 -4.19 -9.68 1.60
C VAL A 365 -3.43 -9.30 0.34
N SER A 366 -3.58 -10.03 -0.75
CA SER A 366 -3.09 -9.60 -2.06
C SER A 366 -4.23 -9.50 -3.07
N LEU A 367 -4.07 -8.60 -4.03
CA LEU A 367 -4.97 -8.35 -5.14
C LEU A 367 -4.14 -8.34 -6.43
N ALA A 368 -4.63 -9.00 -7.47
CA ALA A 368 -4.05 -8.89 -8.81
C ALA A 368 -5.15 -8.68 -9.86
N ARG A 369 -4.93 -7.72 -10.75
CA ARG A 369 -5.78 -7.40 -11.90
C ARG A 369 -5.26 -8.13 -13.14
N TRP A 370 -6.20 -8.73 -13.86
CA TRP A 370 -6.01 -9.44 -15.12
C TRP A 370 -6.91 -8.80 -16.16
N ASP A 371 -6.33 -8.18 -17.19
CA ASP A 371 -7.13 -7.68 -18.29
C ASP A 371 -7.41 -8.79 -19.32
N GLY A 372 -8.51 -8.63 -20.06
CA GLY A 372 -9.01 -9.66 -20.97
C GLY A 372 -10.06 -9.10 -21.91
N ASP A 373 -10.44 -9.92 -22.89
CA ASP A 373 -11.38 -9.58 -23.96
C ASP A 373 -12.80 -9.28 -23.40
N ASP A 374 -13.08 -9.81 -22.21
CA ASP A 374 -14.28 -9.68 -21.37
C ASP A 374 -14.13 -8.64 -20.23
N GLY A 375 -13.08 -7.81 -20.25
CA GLY A 375 -12.81 -6.78 -19.24
C GLY A 375 -11.97 -7.25 -18.04
N PRO A 376 -11.71 -6.40 -17.04
CA PRO A 376 -10.82 -6.73 -15.92
C PRO A 376 -11.43 -7.77 -14.97
N LEU A 377 -10.67 -8.84 -14.72
CA LEU A 377 -10.90 -9.76 -13.61
C LEU A 377 -9.92 -9.43 -12.49
N PHE A 378 -10.43 -9.33 -11.27
CA PHE A 378 -9.59 -9.21 -10.08
C PHE A 378 -9.47 -10.55 -9.36
N SER A 379 -8.32 -10.81 -8.74
CA SER A 379 -8.05 -12.05 -8.02
C SER A 379 -7.50 -11.75 -6.63
N ILE A 380 -8.12 -12.32 -5.59
CA ILE A 380 -7.80 -12.04 -4.19
C ILE A 380 -7.10 -13.23 -3.54
N GLY A 381 -5.85 -13.00 -3.13
CA GLY A 381 -4.94 -13.97 -2.56
C GLY A 381 -4.44 -13.60 -1.18
N MET A 382 -3.60 -14.46 -0.61
CA MET A 382 -2.83 -14.26 0.63
C MET A 382 -3.58 -13.61 1.80
N PHE A 383 -4.91 -13.80 1.88
CA PHE A 383 -5.71 -13.27 2.99
C PHE A 383 -5.43 -14.05 4.26
N TYR A 384 -4.61 -13.46 5.12
CA TYR A 384 -4.02 -14.15 6.26
C TYR A 384 -3.89 -13.21 7.47
N CYS A 385 -3.91 -13.80 8.66
CA CYS A 385 -3.67 -13.13 9.92
C CYS A 385 -2.91 -14.09 10.84
N VAL A 386 -1.81 -13.63 11.45
CA VAL A 386 -0.98 -14.43 12.36
C VAL A 386 -1.83 -14.84 13.58
N PRO A 387 -1.75 -16.10 14.08
CA PRO A 387 -2.71 -16.61 15.08
C PRO A 387 -2.91 -15.74 16.31
N LYS A 388 -1.86 -15.11 16.84
CA LYS A 388 -1.91 -14.20 18.01
C LYS A 388 -2.74 -12.91 17.79
N TYR A 389 -3.07 -12.59 16.54
CA TYR A 389 -3.90 -11.43 16.16
C TYR A 389 -5.28 -11.80 15.61
N ARG A 390 -5.65 -13.09 15.57
CA ARG A 390 -6.99 -13.50 15.12
C ARG A 390 -8.05 -13.04 16.14
N GLY A 391 -9.23 -12.67 15.65
CA GLY A 391 -10.32 -12.11 16.48
C GLY A 391 -10.23 -10.60 16.76
N THR A 392 -9.10 -9.93 16.49
CA THR A 392 -8.89 -8.49 16.72
C THR A 392 -9.60 -7.54 15.74
N GLY A 393 -10.46 -8.06 14.86
CA GLY A 393 -11.17 -7.29 13.83
C GLY A 393 -10.36 -6.94 12.57
N LEU A 394 -9.02 -6.90 12.65
CA LEU A 394 -8.11 -6.40 11.60
C LEU A 394 -8.34 -6.95 10.18
N GLY A 395 -8.79 -8.21 10.05
CA GLY A 395 -8.98 -8.85 8.75
C GLY A 395 -10.11 -8.26 7.89
N LYS A 396 -11.22 -7.78 8.49
CA LYS A 396 -12.36 -7.31 7.68
C LYS A 396 -12.07 -5.98 6.97
N PRO A 397 -11.51 -4.94 7.62
CA PRO A 397 -11.09 -3.72 6.92
C PRO A 397 -10.01 -3.99 5.86
N LEU A 398 -9.04 -4.88 6.16
CA LEU A 398 -7.99 -5.24 5.22
C LEU A 398 -8.54 -5.88 3.93
N PHE A 399 -9.53 -6.77 4.05
CA PHE A 399 -10.23 -7.33 2.90
C PHE A 399 -11.14 -6.31 2.20
N GLN A 400 -11.77 -5.40 2.95
CA GLN A 400 -12.59 -4.34 2.37
C GLN A 400 -11.74 -3.41 1.48
N ASN A 401 -10.55 -3.01 1.91
CA ASN A 401 -9.64 -2.17 1.12
C ASN A 401 -9.36 -2.71 -0.29
N VAL A 402 -9.27 -4.05 -0.47
CA VAL A 402 -9.09 -4.64 -1.80
C VAL A 402 -10.42 -4.80 -2.57
N MET A 403 -11.54 -5.02 -1.87
CA MET A 403 -12.87 -5.00 -2.49
C MET A 403 -13.26 -3.59 -3.00
N ASP A 404 -12.81 -2.54 -2.34
CA ASP A 404 -13.02 -1.16 -2.77
C ASP A 404 -12.23 -0.85 -4.07
N ILE A 405 -11.08 -1.51 -4.29
CA ILE A 405 -10.31 -1.46 -5.55
C ILE A 405 -10.97 -2.32 -6.65
N VAL A 406 -11.56 -3.47 -6.29
CA VAL A 406 -12.38 -4.28 -7.23
C VAL A 406 -13.55 -3.45 -7.75
N GLY A 407 -14.24 -2.72 -6.87
CA GLY A 407 -15.41 -1.92 -7.20
C GLY A 407 -16.48 -2.76 -7.90
N ASP A 408 -16.92 -2.32 -9.07
CA ASP A 408 -17.96 -2.97 -9.86
C ASP A 408 -17.48 -4.08 -10.80
N ASN A 409 -16.23 -4.51 -10.71
CA ASN A 409 -15.67 -5.57 -11.55
C ASN A 409 -15.99 -6.97 -11.01
N ASN A 410 -15.76 -8.02 -11.81
CA ASN A 410 -15.80 -9.39 -11.31
C ASN A 410 -14.50 -9.67 -10.53
N ALA A 411 -14.62 -10.33 -9.38
CA ALA A 411 -13.47 -10.77 -8.59
C ALA A 411 -13.55 -12.27 -8.30
N THR A 412 -12.40 -12.92 -8.21
CA THR A 412 -12.26 -14.35 -7.90
C THR A 412 -11.33 -14.60 -6.71
N LEU A 413 -11.52 -15.70 -5.99
CA LEU A 413 -10.61 -16.19 -4.95
C LEU A 413 -10.74 -17.71 -4.77
N THR A 414 -9.73 -18.34 -4.16
CA THR A 414 -9.80 -19.75 -3.75
C THR A 414 -10.18 -19.89 -2.29
N GLY A 415 -11.46 -20.12 -2.01
CA GLY A 415 -11.98 -20.23 -0.65
C GLY A 415 -11.68 -21.57 0.01
N VAL A 416 -10.77 -21.59 0.99
CA VAL A 416 -10.57 -22.74 1.89
C VAL A 416 -11.89 -23.11 2.60
N VAL A 417 -12.12 -24.39 2.88
CA VAL A 417 -13.41 -24.90 3.43
C VAL A 417 -13.97 -24.05 4.58
N LYS A 418 -13.12 -23.64 5.53
CA LYS A 418 -13.50 -22.85 6.71
C LYS A 418 -13.90 -21.39 6.43
N MET A 419 -13.42 -20.82 5.32
CA MET A 419 -13.67 -19.41 4.94
C MET A 419 -14.69 -19.28 3.80
N SER A 420 -14.88 -20.31 2.98
CA SER A 420 -15.72 -20.25 1.78
C SER A 420 -17.15 -19.73 2.02
N PRO A 421 -17.88 -20.15 3.08
CA PRO A 421 -19.20 -19.58 3.38
C PRO A 421 -19.13 -18.09 3.76
N LYS A 422 -18.04 -17.68 4.43
CA LYS A 422 -17.83 -16.30 4.87
C LYS A 422 -17.57 -15.35 3.71
N TYR A 423 -16.79 -15.77 2.71
CA TYR A 423 -16.59 -14.95 1.51
C TYR A 423 -17.90 -14.74 0.72
N ALA A 424 -18.77 -15.76 0.68
CA ALA A 424 -20.10 -15.64 0.11
C ALA A 424 -21.00 -14.68 0.91
N SER A 425 -21.05 -14.81 2.25
CA SER A 425 -21.93 -14.00 3.10
C SER A 425 -21.49 -12.55 3.30
N ASP A 426 -20.19 -12.30 3.49
CA ASP A 426 -19.67 -10.98 3.86
C ASP A 426 -19.27 -10.12 2.65
N PHE A 427 -18.94 -10.74 1.51
CA PHE A 427 -18.31 -10.09 0.36
C PHE A 427 -18.87 -10.54 -1.01
N GLY A 428 -19.97 -11.31 -1.02
CA GLY A 428 -20.69 -11.65 -2.25
C GLY A 428 -20.03 -12.70 -3.16
N PHE A 429 -19.03 -13.45 -2.69
CA PHE A 429 -18.40 -14.54 -3.46
C PHE A 429 -19.28 -15.82 -3.49
N ASP A 430 -20.52 -15.70 -3.94
CA ASP A 430 -21.54 -16.77 -3.96
C ASP A 430 -21.57 -17.57 -5.27
N LYS A 431 -20.87 -17.12 -6.33
CA LYS A 431 -20.79 -17.82 -7.61
C LYS A 431 -19.62 -18.81 -7.58
N TYR A 432 -19.89 -20.10 -7.65
CA TYR A 432 -18.86 -21.16 -7.55
C TYR A 432 -19.30 -22.44 -8.26
N PRO A 433 -18.38 -23.34 -8.65
CA PRO A 433 -18.75 -24.65 -9.14
C PRO A 433 -19.38 -25.50 -8.03
N GLU A 434 -20.18 -26.50 -8.41
CA GLU A 434 -20.78 -27.46 -7.48
C GLU A 434 -19.73 -28.34 -6.79
N HIS A 435 -18.61 -28.59 -7.47
CA HIS A 435 -17.52 -29.39 -6.96
C HIS A 435 -16.69 -28.60 -5.92
N TRP A 436 -15.99 -29.35 -5.05
CA TRP A 436 -14.86 -28.83 -4.29
C TRP A 436 -13.56 -29.31 -4.91
N HIS A 437 -12.48 -28.55 -4.74
CA HIS A 437 -11.15 -29.04 -5.09
C HIS A 437 -10.62 -29.95 -3.99
N LEU A 438 -9.97 -31.02 -4.40
CA LEU A 438 -9.36 -32.01 -3.52
C LEU A 438 -7.85 -31.81 -3.54
N PHE A 439 -7.24 -31.85 -2.35
CA PHE A 439 -5.80 -31.99 -2.22
C PHE A 439 -5.48 -33.46 -1.93
N SER A 440 -4.74 -34.11 -2.83
CA SER A 440 -4.24 -35.47 -2.64
C SER A 440 -2.72 -35.44 -2.56
N SER A 441 -2.15 -36.04 -1.51
CA SER A 441 -0.72 -36.00 -1.22
C SER A 441 -0.17 -37.34 -0.75
N VAL A 442 1.10 -37.55 -1.03
CA VAL A 442 1.86 -38.79 -0.78
C VAL A 442 3.30 -38.40 -0.40
N LYS A 443 3.98 -39.21 0.41
CA LYS A 443 5.42 -39.00 0.70
C LYS A 443 6.24 -39.40 -0.52
N CYS A 444 7.22 -38.60 -0.92
CA CYS A 444 8.04 -38.93 -2.10
C CYS A 444 8.83 -40.24 -1.93
N ALA A 445 9.17 -40.61 -0.69
CA ALA A 445 9.77 -41.90 -0.36
C ALA A 445 8.86 -43.11 -0.59
N ASP A 446 7.53 -42.93 -0.64
CA ASP A 446 6.52 -44.00 -0.84
C ASP A 446 5.95 -44.02 -2.27
N MET A 447 6.40 -43.08 -3.11
CA MET A 447 6.14 -43.06 -4.55
C MET A 447 7.05 -44.02 -5.34
N VAL A 448 6.68 -44.27 -6.59
CA VAL A 448 7.43 -45.00 -7.62
C VAL A 448 7.21 -44.34 -8.99
N ILE A 449 8.15 -44.51 -9.92
CA ILE A 449 7.95 -44.20 -11.34
C ILE A 449 7.57 -45.51 -12.04
N PRO A 450 6.46 -45.57 -12.80
CA PRO A 450 6.10 -46.76 -13.58
C PRO A 450 7.14 -47.11 -14.64
N ASP A 451 7.53 -48.39 -14.73
CA ASP A 451 8.46 -48.89 -15.75
C ASP A 451 7.98 -48.56 -17.16
N LYS A 452 6.67 -48.70 -17.41
CA LYS A 452 6.00 -48.37 -18.67
C LYS A 452 4.93 -47.30 -18.47
N VAL A 453 4.83 -46.42 -19.46
CA VAL A 453 3.78 -45.42 -19.69
C VAL A 453 3.39 -45.51 -21.17
N SER A 454 2.41 -44.74 -21.64
CA SER A 454 1.96 -44.82 -23.03
C SER A 454 3.03 -44.33 -24.01
N GLU A 455 3.35 -45.14 -25.02
CA GLU A 455 4.36 -44.85 -26.06
C GLU A 455 3.83 -43.87 -27.14
N LYS A 456 2.53 -43.54 -27.11
CA LYS A 456 1.85 -42.59 -28.04
C LYS A 456 2.22 -41.12 -27.82
N TYR A 457 2.97 -40.81 -26.77
CA TYR A 457 3.27 -39.44 -26.38
C TYR A 457 4.77 -39.24 -26.13
N THR A 458 5.25 -38.04 -26.43
CA THR A 458 6.62 -37.61 -26.16
C THR A 458 6.62 -36.32 -25.34
N THR A 459 7.66 -36.11 -24.54
CA THR A 459 7.84 -34.85 -23.81
C THR A 459 8.97 -34.01 -24.39
N LYS A 460 8.87 -32.70 -24.15
CA LYS A 460 9.90 -31.71 -24.45
C LYS A 460 10.04 -30.73 -23.28
N LEU A 461 11.21 -30.09 -23.19
CA LEU A 461 11.36 -28.87 -22.41
C LEU A 461 10.48 -27.77 -23.04
N TRP A 462 9.95 -26.87 -22.22
CA TRP A 462 9.00 -25.84 -22.66
C TRP A 462 9.60 -24.85 -23.67
N SER A 463 10.92 -24.72 -23.73
CA SER A 463 11.67 -23.92 -24.71
C SER A 463 11.80 -24.59 -26.09
N ASP A 464 11.52 -25.88 -26.19
CA ASP A 464 11.80 -26.71 -27.37
C ASP A 464 10.53 -26.97 -28.21
N VAL A 465 9.46 -26.24 -27.89
CA VAL A 465 8.18 -26.17 -28.58
C VAL A 465 7.88 -24.72 -28.96
N ASP A 466 7.02 -24.51 -29.95
CA ASP A 466 6.54 -23.18 -30.28
C ASP A 466 5.70 -22.60 -29.13
N TYR A 467 6.04 -21.38 -28.72
CA TYR A 467 5.45 -20.74 -27.53
C TYR A 467 4.05 -20.18 -27.80
N GLU A 468 3.74 -19.81 -29.04
CA GLU A 468 2.37 -19.45 -29.43
C GLU A 468 1.46 -20.68 -29.37
N THR A 469 1.90 -21.83 -29.87
CA THR A 469 1.18 -23.10 -29.80
C THR A 469 0.98 -23.58 -28.35
N LEU A 470 1.98 -23.42 -27.48
CA LEU A 470 1.87 -23.76 -26.06
C LEU A 470 0.88 -22.84 -25.32
N THR A 471 0.90 -21.55 -25.58
CA THR A 471 -0.06 -20.60 -24.97
C THR A 471 -1.44 -20.63 -25.61
N ALA A 472 -1.57 -21.09 -26.86
CA ALA A 472 -2.84 -21.46 -27.47
C ALA A 472 -3.44 -22.71 -26.83
N TYR A 473 -2.63 -23.72 -26.47
CA TYR A 473 -3.10 -24.84 -25.65
C TYR A 473 -3.59 -24.35 -24.27
N ASP A 474 -2.84 -23.47 -23.60
CA ASP A 474 -3.30 -22.89 -22.32
C ASP A 474 -4.58 -22.08 -22.45
N ARG A 475 -4.80 -21.35 -23.55
CA ARG A 475 -6.09 -20.67 -23.82
C ARG A 475 -7.27 -21.63 -23.99
N THR A 476 -7.05 -22.94 -24.14
CA THR A 476 -8.12 -23.96 -24.01
C THR A 476 -8.41 -24.37 -22.56
N ILE A 477 -7.51 -24.05 -21.62
CA ILE A 477 -7.59 -24.34 -20.19
C ILE A 477 -8.10 -23.12 -19.40
N CYS A 478 -7.54 -21.93 -19.67
CA CYS A 478 -7.93 -20.67 -19.06
C CYS A 478 -8.25 -19.64 -20.14
N VAL A 479 -9.46 -19.06 -20.09
CA VAL A 479 -9.90 -18.05 -21.08
C VAL A 479 -9.20 -16.69 -20.92
N ARG A 480 -8.34 -16.49 -19.90
CA ARG A 480 -7.53 -15.26 -19.72
C ARG A 480 -6.10 -15.45 -20.27
N ASN A 481 -5.44 -14.37 -20.69
CA ASN A 481 -4.16 -14.47 -21.39
C ASN A 481 -2.98 -14.67 -20.42
N ARG A 482 -2.61 -15.92 -20.15
CA ARG A 482 -1.55 -16.24 -19.18
C ARG A 482 -0.12 -16.12 -19.70
N LYS A 483 0.10 -15.60 -20.91
CA LYS A 483 1.41 -15.61 -21.59
C LYS A 483 2.57 -14.97 -20.79
N LYS A 484 2.33 -13.88 -20.06
CA LYS A 484 3.32 -13.28 -19.13
C LYS A 484 3.63 -14.24 -17.96
N ILE A 485 2.57 -14.73 -17.33
CA ILE A 485 2.61 -15.55 -16.12
C ILE A 485 3.30 -16.89 -16.39
N ILE A 486 2.97 -17.56 -17.50
CA ILE A 486 3.58 -18.83 -17.93
C ILE A 486 5.10 -18.66 -18.13
N SER A 487 5.54 -17.58 -18.80
CA SER A 487 6.96 -17.26 -18.95
C SER A 487 7.64 -17.10 -17.58
N ALA A 488 7.05 -16.33 -16.66
CA ALA A 488 7.62 -16.13 -15.34
C ALA A 488 7.63 -17.42 -14.49
N TRP A 489 6.61 -18.27 -14.65
CA TRP A 489 6.48 -19.55 -13.95
C TRP A 489 7.57 -20.52 -14.36
N PHE A 490 7.76 -20.73 -15.67
CA PHE A 490 8.73 -21.68 -16.19
C PHE A 490 10.19 -21.23 -16.04
N ASN A 491 10.43 -19.94 -15.73
CA ASN A 491 11.74 -19.38 -15.39
C ASN A 491 11.94 -19.18 -13.87
N SER A 492 11.05 -19.71 -13.03
CA SER A 492 11.19 -19.63 -11.58
C SER A 492 12.30 -20.55 -11.03
N VAL A 493 12.83 -20.21 -9.85
CA VAL A 493 13.83 -21.02 -9.14
C VAL A 493 13.21 -22.34 -8.67
N ASP A 494 14.03 -23.40 -8.52
CA ASP A 494 13.63 -24.74 -8.09
C ASP A 494 12.37 -25.29 -8.80
N THR A 495 12.21 -24.94 -10.10
CA THR A 495 11.03 -25.22 -10.91
C THR A 495 11.41 -25.99 -12.18
N CYS A 496 10.71 -27.10 -12.43
CA CYS A 496 10.92 -28.00 -13.57
C CYS A 496 9.64 -28.09 -14.41
N SER A 497 9.69 -27.70 -15.68
CA SER A 497 8.52 -27.67 -16.57
C SER A 497 8.69 -28.54 -17.81
N ARG A 498 7.59 -29.17 -18.24
CA ARG A 498 7.50 -30.08 -19.40
C ARG A 498 6.21 -29.91 -20.17
N VAL A 499 6.30 -30.13 -21.48
CA VAL A 499 5.18 -30.13 -22.43
C VAL A 499 5.09 -31.53 -23.03
N VAL A 500 3.88 -32.06 -23.19
CA VAL A 500 3.63 -33.37 -23.81
C VAL A 500 2.91 -33.22 -25.14
N LEU A 501 3.36 -34.02 -26.11
CA LEU A 501 2.93 -34.00 -27.49
C LEU A 501 2.46 -35.41 -27.90
N ASP A 502 1.41 -35.49 -28.71
CA ASP A 502 0.94 -36.75 -29.29
C ASP A 502 1.76 -37.16 -30.54
N GLU A 503 1.41 -38.32 -31.13
CA GLU A 503 2.06 -38.88 -32.34
C GLU A 503 2.05 -37.92 -33.56
N SER A 504 1.17 -36.92 -33.59
CA SER A 504 1.13 -35.88 -34.64
C SER A 504 2.02 -34.66 -34.35
N GLY A 505 2.62 -34.60 -33.15
CA GLY A 505 3.37 -33.44 -32.68
C GLY A 505 2.49 -32.31 -32.14
N LYS A 506 1.19 -32.54 -31.93
CA LYS A 506 0.27 -31.58 -31.30
C LYS A 506 0.48 -31.59 -29.78
N ILE A 507 0.51 -30.40 -29.16
CA ILE A 507 0.53 -30.27 -27.69
C ILE A 507 -0.81 -30.76 -27.12
N VAL A 508 -0.72 -31.66 -26.13
CA VAL A 508 -1.87 -32.28 -25.44
C VAL A 508 -1.76 -32.19 -23.91
N GLY A 509 -0.84 -31.38 -23.42
CA GLY A 509 -0.67 -31.11 -21.98
C GLY A 509 0.63 -30.37 -21.69
N TYR A 510 0.69 -29.77 -20.50
CA TYR A 510 1.93 -29.32 -19.90
C TYR A 510 1.84 -29.35 -18.38
N ALA A 511 2.98 -29.56 -17.72
CA ALA A 511 3.03 -29.61 -16.27
C ALA A 511 4.34 -29.04 -15.75
N THR A 512 4.28 -28.54 -14.52
CA THR A 512 5.40 -27.96 -13.78
C THR A 512 5.44 -28.56 -12.40
N VAL A 513 6.61 -29.01 -11.94
CA VAL A 513 6.85 -29.36 -10.54
C VAL A 513 7.83 -28.33 -9.97
N ARG A 514 7.43 -27.67 -8.90
CA ARG A 514 8.21 -26.64 -8.19
C ARG A 514 8.38 -27.01 -6.72
N ARG A 515 9.50 -26.62 -6.12
CA ARG A 515 9.71 -26.73 -4.68
C ARG A 515 8.85 -25.71 -3.92
N VAL A 516 8.37 -26.09 -2.74
CA VAL A 516 7.69 -25.20 -1.80
C VAL A 516 8.15 -25.46 -0.36
N LEU A 517 7.74 -24.59 0.56
CA LEU A 517 8.09 -24.72 1.99
C LEU A 517 7.67 -26.08 2.61
N LYS A 518 8.35 -26.41 3.72
CA LYS A 518 8.39 -27.74 4.36
C LYS A 518 9.05 -28.83 3.50
N ASN A 519 9.93 -28.45 2.56
CA ASN A 519 10.66 -29.34 1.67
C ASN A 519 9.73 -30.25 0.83
N ARG A 520 8.69 -29.66 0.22
CA ARG A 520 7.67 -30.38 -0.55
C ARG A 520 7.78 -30.07 -2.04
N LEU A 521 7.28 -30.98 -2.87
CA LEU A 521 7.11 -30.81 -4.30
C LEU A 521 5.65 -30.48 -4.62
N SER A 522 5.44 -29.35 -5.27
CA SER A 522 4.13 -28.91 -5.77
C SER A 522 4.11 -29.04 -7.29
N PRO A 523 3.46 -30.08 -7.85
CA PRO A 523 2.99 -30.06 -9.23
C PRO A 523 1.96 -28.93 -9.40
N ALA A 524 2.37 -27.81 -9.98
CA ALA A 524 1.56 -26.60 -10.10
C ALA A 524 2.15 -25.67 -11.18
N PRO A 525 1.45 -25.39 -12.29
CA PRO A 525 0.26 -26.11 -12.80
C PRO A 525 0.54 -27.53 -13.30
N PHE A 526 -0.51 -28.32 -13.47
CA PHE A 526 -0.49 -29.59 -14.21
C PHE A 526 -1.78 -29.74 -15.03
N TYR A 527 -1.67 -29.71 -16.36
CA TYR A 527 -2.77 -29.91 -17.30
C TYR A 527 -2.45 -31.00 -18.35
N ALA A 528 -3.44 -31.82 -18.69
CA ALA A 528 -3.32 -32.82 -19.76
C ALA A 528 -4.70 -33.18 -20.34
N ASP A 529 -4.79 -33.47 -21.64
CA ASP A 529 -6.03 -33.86 -22.31
C ASP A 529 -6.57 -35.23 -21.84
N ASN A 530 -5.72 -36.09 -21.26
CA ASN A 530 -6.10 -37.40 -20.71
C ASN A 530 -5.00 -37.98 -19.79
N ILE A 531 -5.33 -39.05 -19.05
CA ILE A 531 -4.45 -39.68 -18.05
C ILE A 531 -3.18 -40.31 -18.65
N GLU A 532 -3.22 -40.87 -19.86
CA GLU A 532 -2.01 -41.43 -20.49
C GLU A 532 -0.95 -40.34 -20.74
N ALA A 533 -1.38 -39.16 -21.20
CA ALA A 533 -0.50 -38.00 -21.38
C ALA A 533 0.02 -37.44 -20.03
N ALA A 534 -0.81 -37.48 -18.98
CA ALA A 534 -0.42 -37.08 -17.63
C ALA A 534 0.61 -38.05 -17.00
N GLU A 535 0.49 -39.36 -17.24
CA GLU A 535 1.46 -40.36 -16.81
C GLU A 535 2.84 -40.13 -17.46
N VAL A 536 2.85 -39.79 -18.75
CA VAL A 536 4.09 -39.49 -19.49
C VAL A 536 4.74 -38.19 -18.98
N LEU A 537 3.96 -37.12 -18.75
CA LEU A 537 4.44 -35.89 -18.10
C LEU A 537 5.06 -36.15 -16.72
N LEU A 538 4.34 -36.86 -15.84
CA LEU A 538 4.78 -37.06 -14.46
C LEU A 538 6.03 -37.96 -14.40
N LYS A 539 6.17 -38.93 -15.30
CA LYS A 539 7.37 -39.76 -15.41
C LYS A 539 8.60 -38.93 -15.76
N ASP A 540 8.54 -38.06 -16.78
CA ASP A 540 9.67 -37.20 -17.15
C ASP A 540 9.99 -36.19 -16.03
N LEU A 541 8.96 -35.50 -15.50
CA LEU A 541 9.12 -34.53 -14.42
C LEU A 541 9.76 -35.10 -13.15
N LEU A 542 9.42 -36.34 -12.75
CA LEU A 542 10.12 -36.99 -11.64
C LEU A 542 11.53 -37.50 -12.03
N SER A 543 11.73 -37.94 -13.28
CA SER A 543 13.04 -38.45 -13.74
C SER A 543 14.13 -37.37 -13.78
N ILE A 544 13.76 -36.10 -13.94
CA ILE A 544 14.70 -34.96 -14.05
C ILE A 544 14.97 -34.23 -12.73
N ILE A 545 14.16 -34.43 -11.69
CA ILE A 545 14.37 -33.80 -10.37
C ILE A 545 15.37 -34.63 -9.57
N PRO A 546 16.58 -34.12 -9.25
CA PRO A 546 17.58 -34.89 -8.53
C PRO A 546 17.10 -35.28 -7.13
N ASN A 547 17.22 -36.56 -6.78
CA ASN A 547 16.88 -37.10 -5.46
C ASN A 547 15.44 -36.79 -5.00
N TRP A 548 14.47 -36.72 -5.92
CA TRP A 548 13.10 -36.29 -5.63
C TRP A 548 12.39 -37.08 -4.51
N GLN A 549 12.82 -38.32 -4.24
CA GLN A 549 12.33 -39.15 -3.12
C GLN A 549 12.70 -38.60 -1.72
N GLN A 550 13.67 -37.69 -1.63
CA GLN A 550 14.10 -37.05 -0.37
C GLN A 550 13.21 -35.87 0.06
N TYR A 551 12.29 -35.42 -0.80
CA TYR A 551 11.31 -34.40 -0.44
C TYR A 551 10.21 -35.01 0.44
N ALA A 552 9.65 -34.20 1.35
CA ALA A 552 8.75 -34.67 2.40
C ALA A 552 7.42 -35.19 1.83
N SER A 553 6.88 -34.53 0.81
CA SER A 553 5.70 -34.96 0.08
C SER A 553 5.58 -34.34 -1.31
N PHE A 554 4.81 -35.01 -2.16
CA PHE A 554 4.28 -34.57 -3.43
C PHE A 554 2.75 -34.44 -3.30
N GLY A 555 2.11 -33.45 -3.92
CA GLY A 555 0.65 -33.33 -3.82
C GLY A 555 -0.02 -32.52 -4.92
N LEU A 556 -1.11 -33.08 -5.47
CA LEU A 556 -1.96 -32.49 -6.51
C LEU A 556 -3.16 -31.77 -5.87
N LEU A 557 -3.52 -30.60 -6.40
CA LEU A 557 -4.71 -29.84 -5.99
C LEU A 557 -5.65 -29.64 -7.18
N TYR A 558 -6.74 -30.42 -7.26
CA TYR A 558 -7.51 -30.57 -8.50
C TYR A 558 -9.03 -30.49 -8.29
N PRO A 559 -9.82 -30.12 -9.31
CA PRO A 559 -11.28 -30.17 -9.27
C PRO A 559 -11.79 -31.57 -8.89
N GLY A 560 -12.58 -31.70 -7.82
CA GLY A 560 -13.03 -32.99 -7.30
C GLY A 560 -14.05 -33.72 -8.17
N CYS A 561 -14.53 -33.10 -9.24
CA CYS A 561 -15.23 -33.75 -10.36
C CYS A 561 -14.27 -34.65 -11.16
N ASN A 562 -13.03 -34.20 -11.41
CA ASN A 562 -11.99 -34.99 -12.07
C ASN A 562 -11.52 -36.13 -11.15
N LYS A 563 -11.30 -37.32 -11.72
CA LYS A 563 -10.90 -38.54 -10.99
C LYS A 563 -9.50 -39.00 -11.37
N ASP A 564 -9.08 -38.71 -12.59
CA ASP A 564 -7.77 -39.06 -13.14
C ASP A 564 -6.58 -38.63 -12.27
N PRO A 565 -6.58 -37.49 -11.54
CA PRO A 565 -5.44 -37.10 -10.70
C PRO A 565 -5.21 -38.03 -9.51
N PHE A 566 -6.28 -38.65 -8.98
CA PHE A 566 -6.16 -39.67 -7.93
C PHE A 566 -5.70 -41.02 -8.50
N GLU A 567 -6.17 -41.38 -9.69
CA GLU A 567 -5.76 -42.59 -10.40
C GLU A 567 -4.31 -42.50 -10.89
N LEU A 568 -3.85 -41.31 -11.29
CA LEU A 568 -2.45 -41.00 -11.58
C LEU A 568 -1.58 -41.20 -10.33
N LEU A 569 -1.95 -40.64 -9.18
CA LEU A 569 -1.20 -40.86 -7.94
C LEU A 569 -1.16 -42.34 -7.55
N LYS A 570 -2.24 -43.12 -7.76
CA LYS A 570 -2.23 -44.58 -7.54
C LYS A 570 -1.23 -45.32 -8.43
N LYS A 571 -1.01 -44.88 -9.68
CA LYS A 571 0.02 -45.46 -10.56
C LYS A 571 1.43 -45.12 -10.10
N PHE A 572 1.62 -43.94 -9.50
CA PHE A 572 2.91 -43.43 -9.02
C PHE A 572 3.15 -43.67 -7.51
N THR A 573 2.38 -44.53 -6.84
CA THR A 573 2.52 -44.82 -5.40
C THR A 573 2.58 -46.33 -5.15
N LYS A 574 3.43 -46.77 -4.22
CA LYS A 574 3.62 -48.20 -3.90
C LYS A 574 2.35 -48.89 -3.44
N ARG A 575 1.49 -48.18 -2.69
CA ARG A 575 0.22 -48.69 -2.15
C ARG A 575 -0.81 -47.57 -2.12
N ARG A 576 -2.10 -47.90 -2.24
CA ARG A 576 -3.18 -46.90 -2.32
C ARG A 576 -3.36 -46.14 -1.01
N GLU A 577 -3.14 -46.82 0.11
CA GLU A 577 -3.27 -46.29 1.47
C GLU A 577 -2.21 -45.26 1.87
N ASP A 578 -1.12 -45.12 1.09
CA ASP A 578 -0.11 -44.07 1.29
C ASP A 578 -0.54 -42.71 0.71
N ILE A 579 -1.67 -42.66 0.00
CA ILE A 579 -2.26 -41.43 -0.56
C ILE A 579 -3.29 -40.86 0.42
N SER A 580 -2.98 -39.71 1.02
CA SER A 580 -3.94 -38.92 1.79
C SER A 580 -4.73 -38.00 0.86
N THR A 581 -6.05 -37.91 1.02
CA THR A 581 -6.92 -37.02 0.23
C THR A 581 -7.86 -36.23 1.15
N SER A 582 -7.95 -34.92 0.94
CA SER A 582 -8.84 -34.02 1.68
C SER A 582 -9.57 -33.03 0.77
N ARG A 583 -10.67 -32.47 1.26
CA ARG A 583 -11.38 -31.33 0.64
C ARG A 583 -10.69 -30.04 1.07
N PHE A 584 -10.20 -29.24 0.13
CA PHE A 584 -9.25 -28.15 0.44
C PHE A 584 -9.80 -26.74 0.16
N ILE A 585 -10.03 -26.40 -1.11
CA ILE A 585 -10.53 -25.08 -1.55
C ILE A 585 -11.69 -25.23 -2.55
N ARG A 586 -12.31 -24.10 -2.90
CA ARG A 586 -13.19 -23.94 -4.05
C ARG A 586 -13.01 -22.55 -4.63
N SER A 587 -12.84 -22.44 -5.95
CA SER A 587 -12.84 -21.16 -6.65
C SER A 587 -14.22 -20.49 -6.49
N GLN A 588 -14.25 -19.22 -6.11
CA GLN A 588 -15.47 -18.44 -5.90
C GLN A 588 -15.33 -17.09 -6.57
N PHE A 589 -16.43 -16.57 -7.10
CA PHE A 589 -16.52 -15.34 -7.86
C PHE A 589 -17.66 -14.44 -7.35
N THR A 590 -17.55 -13.12 -7.54
CA THR A 590 -18.54 -12.14 -7.08
C THR A 590 -19.70 -11.92 -8.04
N LYS A 591 -19.43 -11.91 -9.36
CA LYS A 591 -20.44 -11.59 -10.39
C LYS A 591 -20.67 -12.76 -11.33
N GLU A 592 -19.62 -13.36 -11.86
CA GLU A 592 -19.70 -14.44 -12.86
C GLU A 592 -18.66 -15.53 -12.60
N LEU A 593 -19.10 -16.79 -12.65
CA LEU A 593 -18.22 -17.97 -12.60
C LEU A 593 -17.58 -18.20 -13.96
N ILE A 594 -16.28 -17.91 -14.09
CA ILE A 594 -15.52 -18.30 -15.27
C ILE A 594 -15.34 -19.83 -15.24
N SER A 595 -15.75 -20.50 -16.32
CA SER A 595 -15.73 -21.96 -16.41
C SER A 595 -14.35 -22.51 -16.79
N THR A 596 -14.09 -23.73 -16.34
CA THR A 596 -12.83 -24.46 -16.49
C THR A 596 -13.08 -25.85 -17.09
N PRO A 597 -12.18 -26.37 -17.96
CA PRO A 597 -12.29 -27.74 -18.46
C PRO A 597 -11.73 -28.71 -17.42
N ASP A 598 -12.45 -28.86 -16.30
CA ASP A 598 -11.98 -29.56 -15.09
C ASP A 598 -11.31 -30.93 -15.33
N HIS A 599 -11.81 -31.67 -16.33
CA HIS A 599 -11.29 -32.98 -16.75
C HIS A 599 -9.81 -32.93 -17.20
N LYS A 600 -9.33 -31.77 -17.66
CA LYS A 600 -7.92 -31.54 -18.03
C LYS A 600 -7.05 -31.08 -16.86
N VAL A 601 -7.64 -30.72 -15.73
CA VAL A 601 -6.93 -30.10 -14.60
C VAL A 601 -6.48 -31.18 -13.62
N TYR A 602 -5.16 -31.42 -13.61
CA TYR A 602 -4.51 -32.38 -12.71
C TYR A 602 -3.94 -31.71 -11.47
N SER A 603 -3.58 -30.42 -11.56
CA SER A 603 -3.29 -29.57 -10.41
C SER A 603 -3.37 -28.09 -10.79
N LEU A 604 -3.96 -27.28 -9.92
CA LEU A 604 -4.07 -25.83 -10.08
C LEU A 604 -2.69 -25.16 -10.15
N SER A 605 -2.64 -24.00 -10.79
CA SER A 605 -1.42 -23.19 -10.91
C SER A 605 -1.00 -22.53 -9.59
N ASP A 606 -1.91 -21.87 -8.86
CA ASP A 606 -1.71 -21.49 -7.45
C ASP A 606 -3.04 -21.37 -6.66
N ILE A 607 -2.95 -20.95 -5.40
CA ILE A 607 -4.06 -20.72 -4.46
C ILE A 607 -4.15 -19.27 -3.96
N ALA A 608 -3.64 -18.34 -4.76
CA ALA A 608 -3.60 -16.92 -4.42
C ALA A 608 -4.28 -16.06 -5.49
N HIS A 609 -3.89 -16.22 -6.75
CA HIS A 609 -4.34 -15.37 -7.84
C HIS A 609 -4.95 -16.12 -9.02
N GLN A 610 -4.74 -17.44 -9.10
CA GLN A 610 -5.29 -18.25 -10.17
C GLN A 610 -6.50 -19.07 -9.70
N PHE A 611 -7.42 -19.32 -10.63
CA PHE A 611 -8.65 -20.11 -10.43
C PHE A 611 -8.64 -21.42 -11.23
N VAL A 612 -7.50 -21.74 -11.88
CA VAL A 612 -7.26 -22.86 -12.80
C VAL A 612 -5.87 -23.44 -12.60
#